data_AF-A0A7R9FL81-F1
#
_entry.id   AF-A0A7R9FL81-F1
#
_cell.length_a   1.000
_cell.length_b   1.000
_cell.length_c   1.000
_cell.angle_alpha   90.00
_cell.angle_beta   90.00
_cell.angle_gamma   90.00
#
_symmetry.space_group_name_H-M   'P 1'
#
loop_
_entity.id
_entity.type
_entity.pdbx_description
1 polymer ?
#
loop_
_entity_poly.entity_id
_entity_poly.type
_entity_poly.pdbx_seq_one_letter_code
_entity_poly.pdbx_strand_id
1 'polypeptide(L)' 'LQTIKNHLVEDMFASEGFRSDLFYDVQTRQNIVDVVKKNGKLKVNDATMTRCDLLNTNGVIHVINKVLLPDHHIED' A
#
# COMPACT_ATOMS: atom_id res chain seq x y z
N LEU A 1 -0.45 1.59 -17.25
CA LEU A 1 0.26 0.45 -16.61
C LEU A 1 0.99 0.85 -15.33
N GLN A 2 1.74 1.96 -15.30
CA GLN A 2 2.45 2.44 -14.11
C GLN A 2 1.55 2.58 -12.87
N THR A 3 0.33 3.09 -13.03
CA THR A 3 -0.66 3.15 -11.92
C THR A 3 -0.90 1.80 -11.28
N ILE A 4 -1.13 0.74 -12.07
CA ILE A 4 -1.36 -0.60 -11.50
C ILE A 4 -0.08 -1.15 -10.85
N LYS A 5 1.09 -0.89 -11.43
CA LYS A 5 2.38 -1.27 -10.82
C LYS A 5 2.59 -0.58 -9.46
N ASN A 6 2.07 0.64 -9.29
CA ASN A 6 2.10 1.38 -8.03
C ASN A 6 1.14 0.84 -6.96
N HIS A 7 0.34 -0.19 -7.26
CA HIS A 7 -0.50 -0.90 -6.30
C HIS A 7 0.00 -2.31 -6.01
N LEU A 8 1.13 -2.73 -6.62
CA LEU A 8 1.67 -4.08 -6.50
C LEU A 8 2.98 -4.05 -5.72
N VAL A 9 3.08 -4.89 -4.70
CA VAL A 9 4.25 -5.08 -3.85
C VAL A 9 4.67 -6.54 -3.99
N GLU A 10 5.98 -6.81 -4.09
CA GLU A 10 6.49 -8.19 -4.26
C GLU A 10 6.40 -8.99 -2.96
N ASP A 11 6.60 -8.32 -1.82
CA ASP A 11 6.52 -8.94 -0.51
C ASP A 11 5.07 -8.99 0.00
N MET A 12 4.79 -10.01 0.82
CA MET A 12 3.49 -10.18 1.44
C MET A 12 3.42 -9.44 2.78
N PHE A 13 2.57 -8.41 2.85
CA PHE A 13 2.34 -7.64 4.07
C PHE A 13 0.94 -7.92 4.62
N ALA A 14 0.83 -8.65 5.74
CA ALA A 14 -0.44 -8.79 6.47
C ALA A 14 -0.69 -7.56 7.36
N SER A 15 -1.96 -7.25 7.65
CA SER A 15 -2.34 -6.07 8.42
C SER A 15 -1.75 -6.03 9.84
N GLU A 16 -1.50 -7.20 10.42
CA GLU A 16 -0.91 -7.36 11.76
C GLU A 16 0.61 -7.11 11.78
N GLY A 17 1.28 -7.11 10.63
CA GLY A 17 2.70 -6.74 10.54
C GLY A 17 2.97 -5.25 10.78
N PHE A 18 1.94 -4.41 10.67
CA PHE A 18 2.03 -2.97 10.88
C PHE A 18 1.63 -2.61 12.30
N ARG A 19 2.58 -2.11 13.10
CA ARG A 19 2.32 -1.62 14.45
C ARG A 19 1.70 -0.23 14.41
N SER A 20 0.85 0.06 15.39
CA SER A 20 0.23 1.38 15.54
C SER A 20 1.27 2.49 15.66
N ASP A 21 1.00 3.61 15.01
CA ASP A 21 1.77 4.86 15.07
C ASP A 21 3.22 4.78 14.58
N LEU A 22 3.56 3.73 13.81
CA LEU A 22 4.81 3.64 13.06
C LEU A 22 4.58 3.86 11.57
N PHE A 23 5.53 4.54 10.93
CA PHE A 23 5.59 4.74 9.48
C PHE A 23 6.46 3.66 8.86
N TYR A 24 6.00 3.09 7.75
CA TYR A 24 6.68 2.05 7.01
C TYR A 24 6.78 2.45 5.54
N ASP A 25 8.00 2.56 5.04
CA ASP A 25 8.26 2.75 3.62
C ASP A 25 8.12 1.40 2.93
N VAL A 26 7.13 1.25 2.05
CA VAL A 26 6.85 0.02 1.33
C VAL A 26 7.14 0.22 -0.16
N GLN A 27 8.08 -0.57 -0.69
CA GLN A 27 8.44 -0.54 -2.11
C GLN A 27 7.38 -1.25 -2.95
N THR A 28 6.66 -0.50 -3.79
CA THR A 28 5.83 -1.06 -4.86
C THR A 28 6.67 -1.33 -6.11
N ARG A 29 6.09 -1.91 -7.17
CA ARG A 29 6.75 -2.06 -8.47
C ARG A 29 6.94 -0.75 -9.24
N GLN A 30 6.59 0.39 -8.66
CA GLN A 30 6.72 1.71 -9.28
C GLN A 30 7.39 2.69 -8.31
N ASN A 31 6.77 2.97 -7.16
CA ASN A 31 7.28 3.92 -6.16
C ASN A 31 7.35 3.33 -4.76
N ILE A 32 7.97 4.07 -3.83
CA ILE A 32 7.81 3.85 -2.39
C ILE A 32 6.52 4.51 -1.94
N VAL A 33 5.75 3.82 -1.08
CA VAL A 33 4.53 4.35 -0.47
C VAL A 33 4.62 4.23 1.05
N ASP A 34 4.04 5.19 1.75
CA ASP A 34 4.02 5.21 3.21
C ASP A 34 2.84 4.40 3.72
N VAL A 35 3.09 3.38 4.53
CA VAL A 35 2.04 2.63 5.23
C VAL A 35 2.06 2.97 6.71
N VAL A 36 0.88 3.25 7.27
CA VAL A 36 0.72 3.60 8.68
C VAL A 36 -0.57 3.03 9.25
N LYS A 37 -0.51 2.48 10.48
CA LYS A 37 -1.69 2.08 11.25
C LYS A 37 -1.99 3.17 12.28
N LYS A 38 -3.07 3.94 12.11
CA LYS A 38 -3.54 4.95 13.07
C LYS A 38 -4.97 4.68 13.48
N ASN A 39 -5.25 4.73 14.79
CA ASN A 39 -6.59 4.49 15.33
C ASN A 39 -7.23 3.19 14.83
N GLY A 40 -6.42 2.12 14.73
CA GLY A 40 -6.85 0.81 14.23
C GLY A 40 -7.11 0.74 12.71
N LYS A 41 -6.86 1.82 11.96
CA LYS A 41 -7.02 1.86 10.50
C LYS A 41 -5.68 1.92 9.80
N LEU A 42 -5.51 1.09 8.78
CA LEU A 42 -4.36 1.16 7.90
C LEU A 42 -4.60 2.18 6.79
N LYS A 43 -3.56 2.94 6.50
CA LYS A 43 -3.48 3.85 5.36
C LYS A 43 -2.24 3.54 4.55
N VAL A 44 -2.35 3.73 3.24
CA VAL A 44 -1.24 3.76 2.30
C VAL A 44 -1.27 5.11 1.60
N ASN A 45 -0.24 5.94 1.83
CA ASN A 45 -0.27 7.38 1.59
C ASN A 45 -1.57 7.98 2.20
N ASP A 46 -2.38 8.65 1.37
CA ASP A 46 -3.67 9.20 1.78
C ASP A 46 -4.83 8.21 1.74
N ALA A 47 -4.66 7.06 1.07
CA ALA A 47 -5.72 6.08 0.86
C ALA A 47 -5.94 5.27 2.14
N THR A 48 -7.21 5.04 2.50
CA THR A 48 -7.57 4.18 3.64
C THR A 48 -7.83 2.76 3.14
N MET A 49 -7.25 1.77 3.80
CA MET A 49 -7.59 0.37 3.55
C MET A 49 -8.98 0.09 4.12
N THR A 50 -9.95 -0.21 3.25
CA THR A 50 -11.35 -0.49 3.62
C THR A 50 -11.59 -1.96 3.94
N ARG A 51 -10.73 -2.84 3.41
CA ARG A 51 -10.73 -4.28 3.70
C ARG A 51 -9.30 -4.79 3.60
N CYS A 52 -8.83 -5.46 4.65
CA CYS A 52 -7.47 -6.01 4.69
C CYS A 52 -7.50 -7.54 4.64
N ASP A 53 -6.34 -8.12 4.38
CA ASP A 53 -6.05 -9.55 4.54
C ASP A 53 -6.93 -10.48 3.68
N LEU A 54 -7.21 -10.07 2.44
CA LEU A 54 -7.85 -10.96 1.47
C LEU A 54 -6.83 -11.92 0.91
N LEU A 55 -6.71 -13.07 1.58
CA LEU A 55 -5.80 -14.13 1.21
C LEU A 55 -6.19 -14.73 -0.14
N ASN A 56 -5.20 -14.92 -1.00
CA ASN A 56 -5.32 -15.66 -2.24
C ASN A 56 -4.18 -16.69 -2.34
N THR A 57 -4.09 -17.42 -3.44
CA THR A 57 -3.07 -18.47 -3.61
C THR A 57 -1.66 -17.93 -3.80
N ASN A 58 -1.48 -16.63 -4.06
CA ASN A 58 -0.22 -16.03 -4.47
C ASN A 58 0.13 -14.73 -3.71
N GLY A 59 -0.48 -14.49 -2.55
CA GLY A 59 -0.30 -13.27 -1.77
C GLY A 59 -1.56 -12.82 -1.04
N VAL A 60 -1.65 -11.51 -0.84
CA VAL A 60 -2.72 -10.85 -0.08
C VAL A 60 -3.20 -9.61 -0.81
N ILE A 61 -4.51 -9.37 -0.78
CA ILE A 61 -5.10 -8.14 -1.32
C ILE A 61 -5.61 -7.28 -0.16
N HIS A 62 -5.25 -6.00 -0.20
CA HIS A 62 -5.86 -4.95 0.61
C HIS A 62 -6.64 -4.01 -0.30
N VAL A 63 -7.89 -3.75 0.04
CA VAL A 63 -8.77 -2.85 -0.72
C VAL A 63 -8.61 -1.45 -0.17
N ILE A 64 -8.39 -0.46 -1.06
CA ILE A 64 -8.22 0.95 -0.70
C ILE A 64 -9.30 1.82 -1.34
N ASN A 65 -9.61 2.96 -0.72
CA ASN A 65 -10.66 3.88 -1.19
C ASN A 65 -10.18 4.98 -2.15
N LYS A 66 -8.89 5.02 -2.48
CA LYS A 66 -8.28 6.03 -3.36
C LYS A 66 -7.18 5.39 -4.19
N VAL A 67 -7.08 5.79 -5.46
CA VAL A 67 -6.05 5.29 -6.39
C VAL A 67 -4.67 5.83 -6.00
N LEU A 68 -3.66 4.97 -5.98
CA LEU A 68 -2.25 5.34 -5.85
C LEU A 68 -1.70 5.75 -7.22
N LEU A 69 -1.70 7.05 -7.48
CA LEU A 69 -1.05 7.60 -8.66
C LEU A 69 0.46 7.47 -8.50
N PRO A 70 1.18 7.02 -9.55
CA PRO A 70 2.63 7.06 -9.53
C PRO A 70 3.07 8.51 -9.63
N ASP A 71 4.16 8.84 -8.95
CA ASP A 71 4.87 10.10 -9.10
C ASP A 71 5.11 10.38 -10.58
N HIS A 72 4.71 11.57 -11.01
CA HIS A 72 5.06 12.08 -12.31
C HIS A 72 6.52 12.50 -12.23
N HIS A 73 7.45 11.58 -12.51
CA HIS A 73 8.77 11.99 -12.98
C HIS A 73 8.54 12.71 -14.30
N ILE A 74 8.38 14.04 -14.24
CA ILE A 74 8.72 14.89 -15.37
C ILE A 74 10.24 14.84 -15.35
N GLU A 75 10.83 14.05 -16.24
CA GLU A 75 12.23 14.27 -16.60
C GLU A 75 12.28 15.69 -17.19
N ASP A 76 12.94 16.62 -16.49
CA ASP A 76 13.29 17.93 -17.05
C ASP A 76 14.22 17.78 -18.27
#